data_AF-A0A6A3NM84-F1
#
_entry.id   AF-A0A6A3NM84-F1
#
_cell.length_a   1.000
_cell.length_b   1.000
_cell.length_c   1.000
_cell.angle_alpha   90.00
_cell.angle_beta   90.00
_cell.angle_gamma   90.00
#
_symmetry.space_group_name_H-M   'P 1'
#
loop_
_entity.id
_entity.type
_entity.pdbx_description
1 polymer ?
#
loop_
_entity_poly.entity_id
_entity_poly.type
_entity_poly.pdbx_seq_one_letter_code
_entity_poly.pdbx_strand_id
1 'polypeptide(L)' 'MTRTAPVTIPKGAFIVDYVGEMLLYDDAVKRSDKQYLVELKTEALWDGPVALFIDASARGNKSRCINHSCNSNCALYEWE' A
#
# COMPACT_ATOMS: atom_id res chain seq x y z
N MET A 1 -1.14 14.64 21.20
CA MET A 1 -0.80 15.50 20.04
C MET A 1 -1.38 14.87 18.79
N THR A 2 -2.42 15.46 18.22
CA THR A 2 -2.93 15.06 16.90
C THR A 2 -1.99 15.59 15.84
N ARG A 3 -1.21 14.70 15.20
CA ARG A 3 -0.39 15.06 14.04
C ARG A 3 -1.33 15.28 12.86
N THR A 4 -1.64 16.54 12.56
CA THR A 4 -2.40 16.93 11.36
C THR A 4 -1.44 17.22 10.21
N ALA A 5 -1.95 17.19 8.98
CA ALA A 5 -1.20 17.66 7.83
C ALA A 5 -0.79 19.14 8.04
N PRO A 6 0.38 19.57 7.51
CA PRO A 6 0.86 20.96 7.66
C PRO A 6 0.03 21.97 6.86
N VAL A 7 -0.79 21.49 5.92
CA VAL A 7 -1.71 22.28 5.09
C VAL A 7 -3.06 21.56 4.99
N THR A 8 -4.12 22.32 4.74
CA THR A 8 -5.46 21.76 4.48
C THR A 8 -5.44 21.00 3.16
N ILE A 9 -5.83 19.73 3.20
CA ILE A 9 -5.94 18.86 2.03
C ILE A 9 -7.44 18.77 1.63
N PRO A 10 -7.82 19.17 0.41
CA PRO A 10 -9.21 19.04 -0.06
C PRO A 10 -9.67 17.58 -0.12
N LYS A 11 -10.98 17.36 0.03
CA LYS A 11 -11.58 16.03 -0.14
C LYS A 11 -11.32 15.54 -1.57
N GLY A 12 -10.84 14.30 -1.70
CA GLY A 12 -10.54 13.67 -3.00
C GLY A 12 -9.19 14.06 -3.60
N ALA A 13 -8.37 14.86 -2.91
CA ALA A 13 -7.02 15.14 -3.36
C ALA A 13 -6.14 13.88 -3.32
N PHE A 14 -5.26 13.75 -4.32
CA PHE A 14 -4.19 12.77 -4.31
C PHE A 14 -3.21 13.07 -3.16
N ILE A 15 -2.77 12.01 -2.47
CA ILE A 15 -1.86 12.12 -1.31
C ILE A 15 -0.45 11.67 -1.70
N VAL A 16 -0.29 10.39 -2.01
CA VAL A 16 1.00 9.75 -2.34
C VAL A 16 0.75 8.36 -2.90
N ASP A 17 1.64 7.88 -3.77
CA ASP A 17 1.66 6.48 -4.20
C ASP A 17 2.27 5.57 -3.14
N TYR A 18 1.67 4.40 -2.94
CA TYR A 18 2.26 3.35 -2.12
C TYR A 18 3.27 2.55 -2.94
N VAL A 19 4.55 2.90 -2.84
CA VAL A 19 5.62 2.26 -3.64
C VAL A 19 6.49 1.35 -2.79
N GLY A 20 6.94 0.26 -3.41
CA GLY A 20 7.82 -0.73 -2.81
C GLY A 20 8.26 -1.80 -3.81
N GLU A 21 8.78 -2.90 -3.31
CA GLU A 21 9.10 -4.09 -4.11
C GLU A 21 7.80 -4.79 -4.53
N MET A 22 7.68 -5.16 -5.80
CA MET A 22 6.52 -5.94 -6.28
C MET A 22 6.78 -7.43 -6.08
N LEU A 23 5.84 -8.13 -5.45
CA LEU A 23 5.93 -9.55 -5.14
C LEU A 23 4.70 -10.30 -5.67
N LEU A 24 4.93 -11.54 -6.08
CA LEU A 24 3.87 -12.52 -6.28
C LEU A 24 3.57 -13.24 -4.97
N TYR A 25 2.41 -13.91 -4.91
CA TYR A 25 1.94 -14.64 -3.74
C TYR A 25 3.01 -15.51 -3.07
N ASP A 26 3.75 -16.33 -3.82
CA ASP A 26 4.75 -17.25 -3.26
C ASP A 26 5.88 -16.55 -2.51
N ASP A 27 6.27 -15.34 -2.93
CA ASP A 27 7.31 -14.58 -2.25
C ASP A 27 6.75 -13.72 -1.12
N ALA A 28 5.51 -13.24 -1.27
CA ALA A 28 4.79 -12.52 -0.23
C ALA A 28 4.52 -13.39 1.02
N VAL A 29 4.16 -14.67 0.85
CA VAL A 29 3.91 -15.57 1.98
C VAL A 29 5.17 -15.95 2.76
N LYS A 30 6.34 -15.91 2.11
CA LYS A 30 7.65 -16.18 2.74
C LYS A 30 8.13 -15.02 3.62
N ARG A 31 7.56 -13.82 3.49
CA ARG A 31 7.92 -12.66 4.32
C ARG A 31 7.52 -12.93 5.77
N SER A 32 8.50 -12.92 6.67
CA SER A 32 8.29 -13.10 8.11
C SER A 32 7.62 -11.88 8.75
N ASP A 33 7.91 -10.69 8.23
CA ASP A 33 7.25 -9.44 8.62
C ASP A 33 6.38 -8.94 7.47
N LYS A 34 5.09 -8.75 7.76
CA LYS A 34 4.07 -8.32 6.79
C LYS A 34 3.56 -6.90 7.09
N GLN A 35 4.19 -6.17 7.99
CA GLN A 35 3.76 -4.84 8.42
C GLN A 35 3.63 -3.85 7.25
N TYR A 36 4.47 -3.99 6.22
CA TYR A 36 4.53 -3.10 5.05
C TYR A 36 4.12 -3.79 3.75
N LEU A 37 3.39 -4.90 3.87
CA LEU A 37 2.90 -5.67 2.74
C LEU A 37 1.46 -5.26 2.43
N VAL A 38 1.22 -4.83 1.20
CA VAL A 38 -0.11 -4.45 0.71
C VAL A 38 -0.45 -5.34 -0.48
N GLU A 39 -1.58 -6.05 -0.39
CA GLU A 39 -2.15 -6.81 -1.50
C GLU A 39 -2.91 -5.87 -2.45
N LEU A 40 -2.72 -6.05 -3.75
CA LEU A 40 -3.48 -5.38 -4.79
C LEU A 40 -4.70 -6.23 -5.17
N LYS A 41 -5.82 -5.58 -5.51
CA LYS A 41 -6.98 -6.26 -6.09
C LYS A 41 -6.69 -6.75 -7.51
N THR A 42 -5.79 -6.07 -8.21
CA THR A 42 -5.32 -6.49 -9.52
C THR A 42 -4.46 -7.75 -9.42
N GLU A 43 -4.75 -8.74 -10.26
CA GLU A 43 -3.99 -9.99 -10.35
C GLU A 43 -3.06 -9.98 -11.58
N ALA A 44 -1.88 -10.58 -11.44
CA ALA A 44 -1.02 -10.85 -12.59
C ALA A 44 -1.58 -12.03 -13.40
N LEU A 45 -1.55 -11.92 -14.73
CA LEU A 45 -2.01 -12.97 -15.65
C LEU A 45 -0.81 -13.59 -16.36
N TRP A 46 -0.22 -14.64 -15.77
CA TRP A 46 0.90 -15.38 -16.38
C TRP A 46 0.51 -16.83 -16.70
N ASP A 47 0.23 -17.64 -15.66
CA ASP A 47 -0.24 -19.03 -15.78
C ASP A 47 -1.51 -19.21 -14.93
N GLY A 48 -2.47 -18.32 -15.18
CA GLY A 48 -3.62 -18.09 -14.31
C GLY A 48 -3.46 -16.83 -13.45
N PRO A 49 -4.53 -16.42 -12.75
CA PRO A 49 -4.51 -15.24 -11.91
C PRO A 49 -3.66 -15.48 -10.66
N VAL A 50 -2.73 -14.57 -10.40
CA VAL A 50 -1.84 -14.60 -9.24
C VAL A 50 -1.92 -13.27 -8.49
N ALA A 51 -2.15 -13.34 -7.18
CA ALA A 51 -2.19 -12.17 -6.32
C ALA A 51 -0.86 -11.40 -6.35
N LEU A 52 -0.97 -10.07 -6.47
CA LEU A 52 0.15 -9.14 -6.47
C LEU A 52 0.23 -8.39 -5.14
N PHE A 53 1.45 -8.17 -4.70
CA PHE A 53 1.74 -7.46 -3.46
C PHE A 53 2.78 -6.38 -3.69
N ILE A 54 2.70 -5.30 -2.91
CA ILE A 54 3.75 -4.30 -2.76
C ILE A 54 4.32 -4.42 -1.35
N ASP A 55 5.62 -4.64 -1.24
CA ASP A 55 6.35 -4.67 0.03
C ASP A 55 7.24 -3.42 0.17
N ALA A 56 6.86 -2.54 1.10
CA ALA A 56 7.61 -1.32 1.42
C ALA A 56 8.58 -1.47 2.62
N SER A 57 8.95 -2.70 2.99
CA SER A 57 9.84 -3.00 4.12
C SER A 57 11.27 -2.52 3.87
N ALA A 58 11.90 -2.98 2.80
CA ALA A 58 13.29 -2.68 2.46
C ALA A 58 13.45 -1.43 1.58
N ARG A 59 12.51 -1.23 0.64
CA ARG A 59 12.51 -0.08 -0.28
C ARG A 59 11.09 0.46 -0.41
N GLY A 60 10.92 1.78 -0.30
CA GLY A 60 9.62 2.43 -0.40
C GLY A 60 9.74 3.94 -0.19
N ASN A 61 8.62 4.62 0.00
CA ASN A 61 8.57 6.05 0.31
C ASN A 61 7.86 6.32 1.65
N LYS A 62 7.52 7.58 1.94
CA LYS A 62 6.84 7.98 3.18
C LYS A 62 5.44 7.37 3.37
N SER A 63 4.82 6.83 2.32
CA SER A 63 3.52 6.14 2.37
C SER A 63 3.51 4.95 3.33
N ARG A 64 4.66 4.29 3.54
CA ARG A 64 4.79 3.15 4.47
C ARG A 64 4.45 3.50 5.92
N CYS A 65 4.43 4.79 6.25
CA CYS A 65 4.09 5.30 7.57
C CYS A 65 2.60 5.62 7.74
N ILE A 66 1.77 5.43 6.70
CA ILE A 66 0.31 5.53 6.82
C ILE A 66 -0.17 4.36 7.67
N ASN A 67 -0.92 4.69 8.73
CA ASN A 67 -1.41 3.71 9.69
C ASN A 67 -2.82 3.23 9.33
N HIS A 68 -3.19 2.10 9.95
CA HIS A 68 -4.58 1.68 10.01
C HIS A 68 -5.39 2.56 10.98
N SER A 69 -6.66 2.82 10.65
CA SER A 69 -7.67 3.43 11.51
C SER A 69 -9.05 2.89 11.14
N CYS A 70 -9.86 2.50 12.13
CA CYS A 70 -11.25 2.07 11.90
C CYS A 70 -12.14 3.22 11.38
N ASN A 71 -11.76 4.47 11.65
CA ASN A 71 -12.38 5.67 11.09
C ASN A 71 -11.31 6.44 10.31
N SER A 72 -11.02 5.99 9.09
CA SER A 72 -9.95 6.55 8.26
C SER A 72 -10.33 7.90 7.65
N ASN A 73 -9.32 8.67 7.26
CA ASN A 73 -9.47 9.96 6.57
C ASN A 73 -8.91 9.95 5.14
N CYS A 74 -8.37 8.81 4.70
CA CYS A 74 -7.85 8.55 3.36
C CYS A 74 -8.22 7.11 2.96
N ALA A 75 -8.17 6.81 1.67
CA ALA A 75 -8.41 5.48 1.11
C ALA A 75 -7.33 5.14 0.07
N LEU A 76 -7.08 3.84 -0.10
CA LEU A 76 -6.20 3.32 -1.14
C LEU A 76 -7.04 3.11 -2.41
N TYR A 77 -6.53 3.60 -3.53
CA TYR A 77 -7.13 3.46 -4.85
C TYR A 77 -6.13 2.78 -5.78
N GLU A 78 -6.60 1.77 -6.49
CA GLU A 78 -5.92 1.22 -7.65
C GLU A 78 -6.41 1.98 -8.88
N TRP A 79 -5.47 2.45 -9.70
CA TRP A 79 -5.76 3.18 -10.93
C TRP A 79 -5.76 2.18 -12.09
N GLU A 80 -6.79 2.26 -12.93
CA GLU A 80 -6.92 1.50 -14.19
C GLU A 80 -6.21 2.20 -15.36
#